data_AF-A0A8T5CC12-F1
#
_entry.id   AF-A0A8T5CC12-F1
#
_cell.length_a   1.000
_cell.length_b   1.000
_cell.length_c   1.000
_cell.angle_alpha   90.00
_cell.angle_beta   90.00
_cell.angle_gamma   90.00
#
_symmetry.space_group_name_H-M   'P 1'
#
loop_
_entity.id
_entity.type
_entity.pdbx_description
1 polymer ?
#
loop_
_entity_poly.entity_id
_entity_poly.type
_entity_poly.pdbx_seq_one_letter_code
_entity_poly.pdbx_strand_id
1 'polypeptide(L)'
;MSVIDSLRRPEHTGENRCLPCTAVNVALVVVVGLAVSVLSPVAGLVVLVGGALSVYLRGYVVPGTPSFAPQLVGAVGLAGVFDHGDDAPDRRSESLDANVDPDVMLSTLLNAGVLVEEEDGLFLAADAREEWESTMATLRKATDEELAEAVANAVPFEATVDAEFGGISLDGPSMSVWISRPQAIADVATLYTVVERGVDPMVALAATEPMRMFVEVCPDCGGPVEETTTRNCCGGTAGLYDSPEHEVLGCADCGAVVYEFPDE
;
A
#
# COMPACT_ATOMS: atom_id res chain seq x y z
N MET A 1 9.46 -31.68 -10.61
CA MET A 1 8.45 -30.63 -10.85
C MET A 1 7.53 -31.10 -11.96
N SER A 2 6.24 -31.22 -11.67
CA SER A 2 5.25 -31.63 -12.66
C SER A 2 4.94 -30.46 -13.60
N VAL A 3 4.58 -30.72 -14.86
CA VAL A 3 4.07 -29.69 -15.81
C VAL A 3 2.88 -28.93 -15.21
N ILE A 4 2.13 -29.59 -14.32
CA ILE A 4 1.01 -29.02 -13.57
C ILE A 4 1.47 -27.99 -12.54
N ASP A 5 2.62 -28.19 -11.89
CA ASP A 5 3.18 -27.25 -10.91
C ASP A 5 3.65 -25.96 -11.58
N SER A 6 4.18 -26.04 -12.81
CA SER A 6 4.63 -24.87 -13.58
C SER A 6 3.48 -24.00 -14.10
N LEU A 7 2.27 -24.55 -14.19
CA LEU A 7 1.09 -23.85 -14.70
C LEU A 7 0.24 -23.25 -13.57
N ARG A 8 0.46 -23.70 -12.33
CA ARG A 8 -0.24 -23.21 -11.15
C ARG A 8 0.36 -21.87 -10.73
N ARG A 9 -0.47 -20.84 -10.57
CA ARG A 9 -0.08 -19.54 -10.01
C ARG A 9 -0.59 -19.44 -8.57
N PRO A 10 0.23 -19.81 -7.56
CA PRO A 10 -0.21 -19.79 -6.16
C PRO A 10 -0.60 -18.37 -5.69
N GLU A 11 -0.03 -17.35 -6.34
CA GLU A 11 -0.36 -15.92 -6.17
C GLU A 11 -1.85 -15.59 -6.43
N HIS A 12 -2.61 -16.45 -7.12
CA HIS A 12 -4.00 -16.18 -7.52
C HIS A 12 -4.97 -17.36 -7.28
N THR A 13 -4.56 -18.36 -6.51
CA THR A 13 -5.34 -19.58 -6.23
C THR A 13 -5.37 -19.84 -4.72
N GLY A 14 -6.33 -20.66 -4.25
CA GLY A 14 -6.48 -20.93 -2.81
C GLY A 14 -7.02 -19.71 -2.05
N GLU A 15 -6.31 -19.29 -1.00
CA GLU A 15 -6.67 -18.16 -0.14
C GLU A 15 -6.51 -16.81 -0.85
N ASN A 16 -5.62 -16.70 -1.83
CA ASN A 16 -5.38 -15.49 -2.64
C ASN A 16 -6.37 -15.34 -3.81
N ARG A 17 -7.50 -16.05 -3.80
CA ARG A 17 -8.44 -16.11 -4.92
C ARG A 17 -9.54 -15.07 -4.79
N CYS A 18 -9.62 -14.16 -5.76
CA CYS A 18 -10.76 -13.25 -5.87
C CYS A 18 -12.03 -14.00 -6.35
N LEU A 19 -13.05 -14.10 -5.49
CA LEU A 19 -14.34 -14.75 -5.76
C LEU A 19 -15.13 -14.03 -6.88
N PRO A 20 -15.29 -12.69 -6.88
CA PRO A 20 -15.94 -11.97 -7.99
C PRO A 20 -15.27 -12.23 -9.34
N CYS A 21 -13.95 -12.09 -9.43
CA CYS A 21 -13.20 -12.30 -10.67
C CYS A 21 -13.29 -13.74 -11.16
N THR A 22 -13.32 -14.71 -10.23
CA THR A 22 -13.56 -16.11 -10.55
C THR A 22 -14.95 -16.30 -11.15
N ALA A 23 -15.99 -15.73 -10.55
CA ALA A 23 -17.36 -15.87 -11.02
C ALA A 23 -17.53 -15.32 -12.45
N VAL A 24 -16.94 -14.16 -12.74
CA VAL A 24 -16.96 -13.56 -14.08
C VAL A 24 -16.20 -14.42 -15.09
N ASN A 25 -15.01 -14.92 -14.75
CA ASN A 25 -14.24 -15.81 -15.63
C ASN A 25 -15.01 -17.13 -15.91
N VAL A 26 -15.64 -17.72 -14.89
CA VAL A 26 -16.47 -18.93 -15.07
C VAL A 26 -17.67 -18.64 -15.95
N ALA A 27 -18.38 -17.53 -15.72
CA ALA A 27 -19.51 -17.12 -16.54
C ALA A 27 -19.11 -16.93 -18.00
N LEU A 28 -17.96 -16.28 -18.26
CA LEU A 28 -17.43 -16.09 -19.60
C LEU A 28 -17.08 -17.43 -20.27
N VAL A 29 -16.44 -18.35 -19.55
CA VAL A 29 -16.15 -19.71 -20.06
C VAL A 29 -17.44 -20.44 -20.41
N VAL A 30 -18.48 -20.35 -19.57
CA VAL A 30 -19.77 -21.00 -19.81
C VAL A 30 -20.44 -20.40 -21.05
N VAL A 31 -20.53 -19.08 -21.16
CA VAL A 31 -21.17 -18.39 -22.29
C VAL A 31 -20.46 -18.73 -23.60
N VAL A 32 -19.13 -18.62 -23.64
CA VAL A 32 -18.34 -18.93 -24.84
C VAL A 32 -18.43 -20.42 -25.18
N GLY A 33 -18.34 -21.30 -24.19
CA GLY A 33 -18.46 -22.74 -24.38
C GLY A 33 -19.81 -23.17 -24.95
N LEU A 34 -20.90 -22.58 -24.45
CA LEU A 34 -22.26 -22.81 -24.97
C LEU A 34 -22.40 -22.28 -26.40
N ALA A 35 -21.90 -21.08 -26.69
CA ALA A 35 -21.93 -20.51 -28.04
C ALA A 35 -21.18 -21.39 -29.06
N VAL A 36 -19.99 -21.90 -28.70
CA VAL A 36 -19.21 -22.81 -29.56
C VAL A 36 -19.90 -24.17 -29.72
N SER A 37 -20.61 -24.65 -28.68
CA SER A 37 -21.34 -25.93 -28.72
C SER A 37 -22.44 -25.96 -29.79
N VAL A 38 -23.01 -24.81 -30.15
CA VAL A 38 -24.02 -24.69 -31.23
C VAL A 38 -23.44 -25.11 -32.58
N LEU A 39 -22.14 -24.85 -32.80
CA LEU A 39 -21.45 -25.20 -34.04
C LEU A 39 -20.83 -26.59 -33.96
N SER A 40 -20.25 -26.95 -32.81
CA SER A 40 -19.64 -28.26 -32.58
C SER A 40 -19.67 -28.60 -31.09
N PRO A 41 -20.42 -29.64 -30.68
CA PRO A 41 -20.48 -30.07 -29.28
C PRO A 41 -19.12 -30.46 -28.71
N VAL A 42 -18.25 -31.07 -29.52
CA VAL A 42 -16.90 -31.48 -29.11
C VAL A 42 -16.02 -30.25 -28.89
N ALA A 43 -16.08 -29.25 -29.77
CA ALA A 43 -15.31 -28.02 -29.61
C ALA A 43 -15.77 -27.24 -28.37
N GLY A 44 -17.08 -27.16 -28.13
CA GLY A 44 -17.63 -26.52 -26.94
C GLY A 44 -17.18 -27.20 -25.64
N LEU A 45 -17.16 -28.54 -25.60
CA LEU A 45 -16.63 -29.30 -24.47
C LEU A 45 -15.15 -28.98 -24.21
N VAL A 46 -14.32 -28.88 -25.26
CA VAL A 46 -12.90 -28.53 -25.13
C VAL A 46 -12.73 -27.12 -24.54
N VAL A 47 -13.55 -26.15 -24.98
CA VAL A 47 -13.52 -24.79 -24.44
C VAL A 47 -13.93 -24.76 -22.96
N LEU A 48 -14.99 -25.49 -22.59
CA LEU A 48 -15.45 -25.57 -21.20
C LEU A 48 -14.39 -26.20 -20.29
N VAL A 49 -13.83 -27.35 -20.69
CA VAL A 49 -12.82 -28.06 -19.89
C VAL A 49 -11.53 -27.26 -19.82
N GLY A 50 -11.05 -26.71 -20.94
CA GLY A 50 -9.84 -25.89 -20.99
C GLY A 50 -9.99 -24.58 -20.19
N GLY A 51 -11.14 -23.92 -20.31
CA GLY A 51 -11.46 -22.72 -19.55
C GLY A 51 -11.57 -22.98 -18.06
N ALA A 52 -12.30 -24.02 -17.65
CA ALA A 52 -12.40 -24.43 -16.25
C ALA A 52 -11.03 -24.80 -15.67
N LEU A 53 -10.18 -25.49 -16.43
CA LEU A 53 -8.82 -25.83 -16.03
C LEU A 53 -7.95 -24.57 -15.90
N SER A 54 -8.09 -23.58 -16.78
CA SER A 54 -7.39 -22.30 -16.67
C SER A 54 -7.82 -21.53 -15.42
N VAL A 55 -9.12 -21.46 -15.13
CA VAL A 55 -9.62 -20.85 -13.88
C VAL A 55 -9.08 -21.61 -12.65
N TYR A 56 -9.05 -22.93 -12.70
CA TYR A 56 -8.59 -23.76 -11.57
C TYR A 56 -7.09 -23.64 -11.31
N LEU A 57 -6.26 -23.60 -12.37
CA LEU A 57 -4.80 -23.55 -12.24
C LEU A 57 -4.27 -22.12 -12.10
N ARG A 58 -4.90 -21.11 -12.72
CA ARG A 58 -4.37 -19.74 -12.79
C ARG A 58 -5.26 -18.68 -12.13
N GLY A 59 -6.50 -19.00 -11.78
CA GLY A 59 -7.46 -18.03 -11.26
C GLY A 59 -8.20 -17.21 -12.35
N TYR A 60 -7.81 -17.30 -13.62
CA TYR A 60 -8.43 -16.55 -14.72
C TYR A 60 -8.30 -17.24 -16.10
N VAL A 61 -9.17 -16.83 -17.03
CA VAL A 61 -9.14 -17.23 -18.45
C VAL A 61 -8.68 -16.07 -19.34
N VAL A 62 -9.01 -14.84 -18.96
CA VAL A 62 -8.60 -13.61 -19.66
C VAL A 62 -7.71 -12.77 -18.73
N PRO A 63 -6.45 -12.50 -19.09
CA PRO A 63 -5.63 -11.54 -18.34
C PRO A 63 -6.29 -10.15 -18.40
N GLY A 64 -6.39 -9.46 -17.26
CA GLY A 64 -7.06 -8.15 -17.18
C GLY A 64 -8.51 -8.19 -16.71
N THR A 65 -9.08 -9.35 -16.33
CA THR A 65 -10.39 -9.37 -15.64
C THR A 65 -10.52 -8.45 -14.42
N PRO A 66 -9.45 -8.15 -13.64
CA PRO A 66 -9.52 -7.17 -12.56
C PRO A 66 -9.95 -5.76 -13.01
N SER A 67 -9.72 -5.36 -14.26
CA SER A 67 -10.04 -4.01 -14.73
C SER A 67 -11.52 -3.78 -15.08
N PHE A 68 -12.32 -4.84 -15.22
CA PHE A 68 -13.72 -4.72 -15.66
C PHE A 68 -14.72 -5.63 -14.92
N ALA A 69 -14.27 -6.71 -14.28
CA ALA A 69 -15.15 -7.62 -13.56
C ALA A 69 -15.94 -6.94 -12.42
N PRO A 70 -15.35 -6.04 -11.60
CA PRO A 70 -16.10 -5.35 -10.54
C PRO A 70 -17.23 -4.48 -11.08
N GLN A 71 -16.95 -3.70 -12.13
CA GLN A 71 -17.95 -2.84 -12.79
C GLN A 71 -19.11 -3.66 -13.36
N LEU A 72 -18.82 -4.83 -13.92
CA LEU A 72 -19.82 -5.75 -14.44
C LEU A 72 -20.67 -6.37 -13.32
N VAL A 73 -20.05 -6.81 -12.23
CA VAL A 73 -20.73 -7.40 -11.06
C VAL A 73 -21.61 -6.38 -10.35
N GLY A 74 -21.11 -5.15 -10.20
CA GLY A 74 -21.87 -4.01 -9.68
C GLY A 74 -23.05 -3.64 -10.57
N ALA A 75 -22.85 -3.54 -11.89
CA ALA A 75 -23.93 -3.25 -12.85
C ALA A 75 -25.03 -4.33 -12.87
N VAL A 76 -24.70 -5.58 -12.54
CA VAL A 76 -25.64 -6.71 -12.48
C VAL A 76 -26.26 -6.88 -11.07
N GLY A 77 -25.87 -6.03 -10.11
CA GLY A 77 -26.45 -6.03 -8.75
C GLY A 77 -26.03 -7.22 -7.88
N LEU A 78 -24.93 -7.89 -8.22
CA LEU A 78 -24.42 -9.04 -7.48
C LEU A 78 -23.34 -8.66 -6.45
N ALA A 79 -23.12 -7.36 -6.24
CA ALA A 79 -22.13 -6.80 -5.32
C ALA A 79 -22.25 -7.39 -3.90
N GLY A 80 -23.44 -7.34 -3.30
CA GLY A 80 -23.67 -7.81 -1.91
C GLY A 80 -23.55 -9.32 -1.69
N VAL A 81 -23.34 -10.13 -2.74
CA VAL A 81 -23.11 -11.59 -2.62
C VAL A 81 -21.63 -11.88 -2.36
N PHE A 82 -20.76 -10.95 -2.72
CA PHE A 82 -19.31 -11.09 -2.59
C PHE A 82 -18.71 -10.15 -1.55
N ASP A 83 -19.56 -9.52 -0.74
CA ASP A 83 -19.14 -8.64 0.32
C ASP A 83 -18.31 -9.43 1.35
N HIS A 84 -17.14 -8.89 1.69
CA HIS A 84 -16.32 -9.45 2.75
C HIS A 84 -16.85 -8.85 4.05
N GLY A 85 -17.38 -9.70 4.94
CA GLY A 85 -17.87 -9.22 6.23
C GLY A 85 -16.80 -8.40 6.96
N ASP A 86 -17.24 -7.33 7.63
CA ASP A 86 -16.47 -6.27 8.30
C ASP A 86 -15.46 -6.73 9.39
N ASP A 87 -15.10 -8.01 9.45
CA ASP A 87 -14.34 -8.63 10.54
C ASP A 87 -12.82 -8.71 10.30
N ALA A 88 -12.30 -8.17 9.19
CA ALA A 88 -10.86 -8.00 8.99
C ALA A 88 -10.51 -6.51 9.10
N PRO A 89 -9.67 -6.08 10.07
CA PRO A 89 -9.27 -4.68 10.15
C PRO A 89 -8.58 -4.29 8.85
N ASP A 90 -8.97 -3.13 8.31
CA ASP A 90 -8.25 -2.43 7.26
C ASP A 90 -6.76 -2.44 7.59
N ARG A 91 -5.92 -3.07 6.77
CA ARG A 91 -4.46 -2.90 6.90
C ARG A 91 -4.04 -1.64 6.17
N ARG A 92 -4.53 -0.51 6.65
CA ARG A 92 -4.01 0.81 6.31
C ARG A 92 -2.84 1.09 7.23
N SER A 93 -1.83 1.82 6.74
CA SER A 93 -0.75 2.26 7.60
C SER A 93 -1.30 3.30 8.56
N GLU A 94 -1.36 2.94 9.84
CA GLU A 94 -1.80 3.83 10.90
C GLU A 94 -0.65 4.77 11.28
N SER A 95 -0.95 6.06 11.49
CA SER A 95 0.05 7.04 11.86
C SER A 95 0.45 6.94 13.34
N LEU A 96 1.61 7.49 13.66
CA LEU A 96 2.11 7.56 15.03
C LEU A 96 1.30 8.63 15.78
N ASP A 97 0.26 8.20 16.51
CA ASP A 97 -0.66 9.09 17.24
C ASP A 97 0.06 9.87 18.34
N ALA A 98 0.47 11.10 17.99
CA ALA A 98 0.98 12.09 18.92
C ALA A 98 -0.08 13.19 19.06
N ASN A 99 -0.64 13.31 20.27
CA ASN A 99 -1.64 14.35 20.61
C ASN A 99 -0.99 15.74 20.71
N VAL A 100 -0.46 16.25 19.60
CA VAL A 100 0.20 17.54 19.44
C VAL A 100 -0.68 18.41 18.54
N ASP A 101 -0.89 19.66 18.96
CA ASP A 101 -1.63 20.63 18.17
C ASP A 101 -0.90 20.94 16.84
N PRO A 102 -1.58 20.85 15.68
CA PRO A 102 -0.93 21.05 14.37
C PRO A 102 -0.28 22.42 14.20
N ASP A 103 -0.85 23.49 14.74
CA ASP A 103 -0.29 24.85 14.63
C ASP A 103 0.98 24.98 15.48
N VAL A 104 1.01 24.32 16.64
CA VAL A 104 2.19 24.25 17.51
C VAL A 104 3.31 23.45 16.83
N MET A 105 2.99 22.32 16.23
CA MET A 105 3.95 21.51 15.47
C MET A 105 4.55 22.33 14.31
N LEU A 106 3.71 22.91 13.46
CA LEU A 106 4.15 23.69 12.30
C LEU A 106 5.05 24.86 12.72
N SER A 107 4.61 25.67 13.68
CA SER A 107 5.40 26.79 14.17
C SER A 107 6.73 26.35 14.81
N THR A 108 6.76 25.18 15.46
CA THR A 108 7.99 24.61 16.01
C THR A 108 8.97 24.19 14.92
N LEU A 109 8.50 23.52 13.87
CA LEU A 109 9.32 23.09 12.73
C LEU A 109 9.91 24.29 11.96
N LEU A 110 9.12 25.36 11.79
CA LEU A 110 9.57 26.62 11.20
C LEU A 110 10.65 27.29 12.06
N ASN A 111 10.42 27.41 13.37
CA ASN A 111 11.38 28.01 14.30
C ASN A 111 12.69 27.22 14.41
N ALA A 112 12.62 25.89 14.26
CA ALA A 112 13.77 25.00 14.28
C ALA A 112 14.53 24.95 12.95
N GLY A 113 14.04 25.60 11.90
CA GLY A 113 14.64 25.57 10.57
C GLY A 113 14.54 24.21 9.88
N VAL A 114 13.54 23.39 10.25
CA VAL A 114 13.19 22.18 9.48
C VAL A 114 12.45 22.58 8.22
N LEU A 115 11.47 23.48 8.38
CA LEU A 115 10.65 24.03 7.32
C LEU A 115 10.95 25.52 7.12
N VAL A 116 10.69 26.00 5.91
CA VAL A 116 10.77 27.42 5.53
C VAL A 116 9.53 27.80 4.73
N GLU A 117 9.03 29.00 4.96
CA GLU A 117 7.98 29.61 4.14
C GLU A 117 8.63 30.43 3.02
N GLU A 118 8.21 30.16 1.78
CA GLU A 118 8.58 30.91 0.59
C GLU A 118 7.33 31.46 -0.12
N GLU A 119 7.49 32.25 -1.19
CA GLU A 119 6.36 32.84 -1.91
C GLU A 119 5.39 31.78 -2.48
N ASP A 120 5.93 30.62 -2.85
CA ASP A 120 5.18 29.53 -3.50
C ASP A 120 4.69 28.45 -2.53
N GLY A 121 4.89 28.61 -1.21
CA GLY A 121 4.39 27.67 -0.20
C GLY A 121 5.39 27.31 0.90
N LEU A 122 5.17 26.15 1.49
CA LEU A 122 5.98 25.60 2.58
C LEU A 122 6.96 24.57 2.01
N PHE A 123 8.24 24.66 2.38
CA PHE A 123 9.29 23.78 1.89
C PHE A 123 10.20 23.30 3.01
N LEU A 124 10.94 22.22 2.79
CA LEU A 124 12.06 21.85 3.66
C LEU A 124 13.21 22.84 3.50
N ALA A 125 13.84 23.21 4.61
CA ALA A 125 15.12 23.91 4.59
C ALA A 125 16.16 23.07 3.82
N ALA A 126 17.08 23.73 3.10
CA ALA A 126 18.01 23.03 2.20
C ALA A 126 18.90 22.00 2.93
N ASP A 127 19.41 22.37 4.09
CA ASP A 127 20.22 21.50 4.96
C ASP A 127 19.38 20.38 5.58
N ALA A 128 18.15 20.68 6.02
CA ALA A 128 17.22 19.68 6.54
C ALA A 128 16.87 18.63 5.48
N ARG A 129 16.62 19.06 4.24
CA ARG A 129 16.35 18.16 3.11
C ARG A 129 17.53 17.25 2.80
N GLU A 130 18.74 17.81 2.70
CA GLU A 130 19.94 17.02 2.39
C GLU A 130 20.21 15.95 3.45
N GLU A 131 20.07 16.30 4.72
CA GLU A 131 20.25 15.39 5.85
C GLU A 131 19.16 14.30 5.90
N TRP A 132 17.91 14.69 5.69
CA TRP A 132 16.76 13.79 5.67
C TRP A 132 16.86 12.78 4.52
N GLU A 133 17.15 13.24 3.30
CA GLU A 133 17.35 12.38 2.14
C GLU A 133 18.56 11.46 2.28
N SER A 134 19.66 11.95 2.86
CA SER A 134 20.86 11.15 3.15
C SER A 134 20.55 10.03 4.15
N THR A 135 19.76 10.34 5.18
CA THR A 135 19.30 9.36 6.17
C THR A 135 18.42 8.30 5.51
N MET A 136 17.44 8.70 4.70
CA MET A 136 16.62 7.75 3.92
C MET A 136 17.48 6.88 3.01
N ALA A 137 18.45 7.45 2.29
CA ALA A 137 19.35 6.70 1.41
C ALA A 137 20.26 5.71 2.15
N THR A 138 20.55 5.97 3.43
CA THR A 138 21.29 5.06 4.30
C THR A 138 20.40 3.91 4.76
N LEU A 139 19.23 4.23 5.33
CA LEU A 139 18.26 3.25 5.83
C LEU A 139 17.71 2.34 4.72
N ARG A 140 17.59 2.84 3.48
CA ARG A 140 17.24 2.04 2.30
C ARG A 140 18.07 0.78 2.15
N LYS A 141 19.36 0.86 2.50
CA LYS A 141 20.34 -0.23 2.36
C LYS A 141 20.34 -1.19 3.56
N ALA A 142 19.65 -0.82 4.64
CA ALA A 142 19.54 -1.61 5.86
C ALA A 142 18.63 -2.83 5.63
N THR A 143 18.84 -3.92 6.37
CA THR A 143 17.87 -5.03 6.40
C THR A 143 16.58 -4.61 7.11
N ASP A 144 15.54 -5.44 7.05
CA ASP A 144 14.30 -5.15 7.77
C ASP A 144 14.54 -5.16 9.29
N GLU A 145 15.42 -6.02 9.79
CA GLU A 145 15.80 -6.07 11.21
C GLU A 145 16.60 -4.84 11.64
N GLU A 146 17.54 -4.37 10.81
CA GLU A 146 18.29 -3.13 11.07
C GLU A 146 17.36 -1.91 11.04
N LEU A 147 16.35 -1.91 10.17
CA LEU A 147 15.33 -0.87 10.14
C LEU A 147 14.43 -0.92 11.37
N ALA A 148 14.00 -2.11 11.82
CA ALA A 148 13.23 -2.28 13.05
C ALA A 148 14.01 -1.75 14.27
N GLU A 149 15.31 -2.02 14.35
CA GLU A 149 16.19 -1.46 15.38
C GLU A 149 16.29 0.07 15.29
N ALA A 150 16.40 0.62 14.08
CA ALA A 150 16.41 2.07 13.87
C ALA A 150 15.10 2.73 14.33
N VAL A 151 13.95 2.12 14.02
CA VAL A 151 12.63 2.56 14.50
C VAL A 151 12.56 2.52 16.02
N ALA A 152 12.95 1.41 16.65
CA ALA A 152 12.95 1.27 18.11
C ALA A 152 13.83 2.31 18.82
N ASN A 153 14.95 2.71 18.20
CA ASN A 153 15.84 3.74 18.73
C ASN A 153 15.34 5.18 18.49
N ALA A 154 14.53 5.40 17.44
CA ALA A 154 14.07 6.73 17.06
C ALA A 154 12.82 7.17 17.82
N VAL A 155 11.92 6.23 18.17
CA VAL A 155 10.67 6.57 18.84
C VAL A 155 10.90 7.05 20.29
N PRO A 156 10.10 8.03 20.77
CA PRO A 156 10.32 8.65 22.08
C PRO A 156 9.73 7.90 23.27
N PHE A 157 9.33 6.64 23.07
CA PHE A 157 8.68 5.80 24.08
C PHE A 157 9.16 4.35 23.97
N GLU A 158 8.98 3.58 25.04
CA GLU A 158 9.28 2.15 25.02
C GLU A 158 8.27 1.42 24.13
N ALA A 159 8.76 0.76 23.07
CA ALA A 159 7.96 -0.02 22.15
C ALA A 159 8.65 -1.35 21.83
N THR A 160 7.84 -2.37 21.55
CA THR A 160 8.33 -3.59 20.87
C THR A 160 8.22 -3.35 19.37
N VAL A 161 9.30 -3.59 18.63
CA VAL A 161 9.36 -3.30 17.21
C VAL A 161 9.91 -4.52 16.48
N ASP A 162 9.16 -4.99 15.49
CA ASP A 162 9.49 -6.20 14.74
C ASP A 162 9.28 -6.00 13.24
N ALA A 163 10.14 -6.62 12.44
CA ALA A 163 9.97 -6.70 11.00
C ALA A 163 8.97 -7.81 10.65
N GLU A 164 7.74 -7.43 10.29
CA GLU A 164 6.68 -8.37 9.97
C GLU A 164 5.89 -7.96 8.71
N PHE A 165 5.44 -8.96 7.95
CA PHE A 165 4.60 -8.78 6.76
C PHE A 165 5.15 -7.84 5.68
N GLY A 166 6.48 -7.69 5.58
CA GLY A 166 7.13 -6.78 4.62
C GLY A 166 7.09 -5.30 5.04
N GLY A 167 6.82 -5.02 6.32
CA GLY A 167 6.89 -3.70 6.94
C GLY A 167 7.39 -3.80 8.38
N ILE A 168 7.10 -2.78 9.17
CA ILE A 168 7.50 -2.68 10.58
C ILE A 168 6.23 -2.65 11.43
N SER A 169 6.12 -3.60 12.35
CA SER A 169 5.12 -3.58 13.43
C SER A 169 5.70 -2.87 14.64
N LEU A 170 4.94 -1.97 15.25
CA LEU A 170 5.32 -1.20 16.42
C LEU A 170 4.21 -1.27 17.47
N ASP A 171 4.54 -1.88 18.61
CA ASP A 171 3.66 -2.05 19.76
C ASP A 171 4.14 -1.18 20.93
N GLY A 172 3.52 -0.01 21.09
CA GLY A 172 3.77 0.95 22.16
C GLY A 172 2.72 0.91 23.28
N PRO A 173 2.85 1.78 24.30
CA PRO A 173 1.97 1.77 25.48
C PRO A 173 0.52 2.15 25.17
N SER A 174 0.30 2.98 24.15
CA SER A 174 -1.00 3.55 23.78
C SER A 174 -1.42 3.24 22.35
N MET A 175 -0.59 2.54 21.58
CA MET A 175 -0.83 2.29 20.16
C MET A 175 -0.12 1.02 19.69
N SER A 176 -0.71 0.32 18.74
CA SER A 176 -0.13 -0.80 18.00
C SER A 176 -0.37 -0.50 16.53
N VAL A 177 0.69 -0.29 15.77
CA VAL A 177 0.59 0.13 14.36
C VAL A 177 1.52 -0.69 13.50
N TRP A 178 1.09 -0.94 12.27
CA TRP A 178 1.93 -1.47 11.22
C TRP A 178 2.16 -0.40 10.16
N ILE A 179 3.42 -0.17 9.82
CA ILE A 179 3.81 0.77 8.77
C ILE A 179 4.62 0.06 7.70
N SER A 180 4.43 0.47 6.45
CA SER A 180 5.21 -0.09 5.36
C SER A 180 6.70 0.32 5.47
N ARG A 181 7.60 -0.49 4.88
CA ARG A 181 9.03 -0.18 4.85
C ARG A 181 9.37 1.25 4.36
N PRO A 182 8.83 1.76 3.22
CA PRO A 182 9.14 3.12 2.78
C PRO A 182 8.70 4.20 3.78
N GLN A 183 7.56 3.99 4.45
CA GLN A 183 7.07 4.92 5.47
C GLN A 183 7.94 4.87 6.73
N ALA A 184 8.32 3.68 7.20
CA ALA A 184 9.25 3.53 8.33
C ALA A 184 10.59 4.25 8.08
N ILE A 185 11.14 4.14 6.86
CA ILE A 185 12.37 4.84 6.49
C ILE A 185 12.17 6.36 6.56
N ALA A 186 11.07 6.87 5.99
CA ALA A 186 10.77 8.30 6.00
C ALA A 186 10.52 8.84 7.42
N ASP A 187 9.87 8.06 8.28
CA ASP A 187 9.57 8.42 9.67
C ASP A 187 10.84 8.48 10.52
N VAL A 188 11.70 7.46 10.44
CA VAL A 188 12.98 7.45 11.16
C VAL A 188 13.85 8.61 10.71
N ALA A 189 13.91 8.87 9.40
CA ALA A 189 14.64 10.02 8.88
C ALA A 189 14.06 11.33 9.44
N THR A 190 12.73 11.46 9.50
CA THR A 190 12.07 12.64 10.08
C THR A 190 12.43 12.81 11.55
N LEU A 191 12.31 11.74 12.36
CA LEU A 191 12.62 11.76 13.77
C LEU A 191 14.05 12.22 14.03
N TYR A 192 15.03 11.67 13.31
CA TYR A 192 16.43 12.08 13.46
C TYR A 192 16.66 13.54 13.07
N THR A 193 16.22 13.95 11.88
CA THR A 193 16.43 15.31 11.37
C THR A 193 15.76 16.38 12.23
N VAL A 194 14.56 16.10 12.74
CA VAL A 194 13.80 17.05 13.56
C VAL A 194 14.35 17.11 14.99
N VAL A 195 14.66 15.97 15.61
CA VAL A 195 15.23 15.93 16.97
C VAL A 195 16.63 16.53 17.03
N GLU A 196 17.46 16.32 16.00
CA GLU A 196 18.81 16.92 15.92
C GLU A 196 18.76 18.46 15.92
N ARG A 197 17.67 19.04 15.42
CA ARG A 197 17.40 20.49 15.46
C ARG A 197 16.82 20.99 16.80
N GLY A 198 16.80 20.14 17.82
CA GLY A 198 16.38 20.50 19.18
C GLY A 198 14.87 20.57 19.37
N VAL A 199 14.10 20.01 18.46
CA VAL A 199 12.64 19.88 18.59
C VAL A 199 12.32 18.74 19.56
N ASP A 200 11.26 18.93 20.34
CA ASP A 200 10.79 17.89 21.27
C ASP A 200 10.46 16.58 20.53
N PRO A 201 10.91 15.42 21.02
CA PRO A 201 10.70 14.14 20.33
C PRO A 201 9.23 13.79 20.07
N MET A 202 8.28 14.23 20.90
CA MET A 202 6.85 14.01 20.64
C MET A 202 6.33 14.90 19.51
N VAL A 203 6.88 16.11 19.35
CA VAL A 203 6.59 16.98 18.21
C VAL A 203 7.22 16.41 16.93
N ALA A 204 8.43 15.85 17.02
CA ALA A 204 9.06 15.15 15.91
C ALA A 204 8.24 13.92 15.46
N LEU A 205 7.69 13.17 16.42
CA LEU A 205 6.79 12.05 16.16
C LEU A 205 5.53 12.49 15.41
N ALA A 206 4.88 13.56 15.87
CA ALA A 206 3.71 14.15 15.19
C ALA A 206 4.02 14.62 13.76
N ALA A 207 5.27 15.03 13.51
CA ALA A 207 5.71 15.50 12.20
C ALA A 207 5.96 14.37 11.17
N THR A 208 6.08 13.10 11.60
CA THR A 208 6.44 11.97 10.72
C THR A 208 5.51 11.84 9.52
N GLU A 209 4.19 11.76 9.75
CA GLU A 209 3.21 11.62 8.67
C GLU A 209 3.17 12.84 7.73
N PRO A 210 3.04 14.10 8.20
CA PRO A 210 3.07 15.27 7.33
C PRO A 210 4.38 15.42 6.53
N MET A 211 5.51 15.03 7.13
CA MET A 211 6.82 15.12 6.48
C MET A 211 6.93 14.22 5.25
N ARG A 212 6.16 13.13 5.18
CA ARG A 212 6.11 12.24 4.00
C ARG A 212 5.62 12.95 2.74
N MET A 213 4.88 14.07 2.87
CA MET A 213 4.45 14.89 1.74
C MET A 213 5.61 15.55 0.99
N PHE A 214 6.78 15.71 1.63
CA PHE A 214 7.96 16.33 1.04
C PHE A 214 8.92 15.32 0.38
N VAL A 215 8.55 14.03 0.32
CA VAL A 215 9.41 13.00 -0.27
C VAL A 215 9.44 13.14 -1.79
N GLU A 216 10.59 13.48 -2.34
CA GLU A 216 10.84 13.52 -3.79
C GLU A 216 11.54 12.25 -4.30
N VAL A 217 12.29 11.57 -3.42
CA VAL A 217 13.08 10.37 -3.74
C VAL A 217 12.59 9.20 -2.90
N CYS A 218 12.20 8.12 -3.57
CA CYS A 218 11.58 6.96 -2.94
C CYS A 218 12.45 6.40 -1.81
N PRO A 219 11.93 6.27 -0.58
CA PRO A 219 12.69 5.75 0.55
C PRO A 219 13.16 4.31 0.31
N ASP A 220 12.41 3.52 -0.45
CA ASP A 220 12.67 2.09 -0.68
C ASP A 220 13.59 1.79 -1.87
N CYS A 221 13.39 2.41 -3.04
CA CYS A 221 14.21 2.11 -4.23
C CYS A 221 15.10 3.26 -4.71
N GLY A 222 14.85 4.50 -4.26
CA GLY A 222 15.57 5.70 -4.70
C GLY A 222 15.12 6.26 -6.06
N GLY A 223 14.04 5.72 -6.64
CA GLY A 223 13.38 6.28 -7.83
C GLY A 223 12.56 7.55 -7.52
N PRO A 224 12.03 8.23 -8.54
CA PRO A 224 11.19 9.41 -8.37
C PRO A 224 9.85 9.06 -7.70
N VAL A 225 9.38 9.97 -6.84
CA VAL A 225 8.05 9.93 -6.23
C VAL A 225 7.17 11.00 -6.88
N GLU A 226 5.96 10.61 -7.25
CA GLU A 226 5.01 11.46 -7.94
C GLU A 226 3.62 11.29 -7.30
N GLU A 227 2.82 12.35 -7.36
CA GLU A 227 1.40 12.25 -7.04
C GLU A 227 0.69 11.39 -8.09
N THR A 228 0.02 10.35 -7.62
CA THR A 228 -0.65 9.36 -8.48
C THR A 228 -1.88 8.83 -7.76
N THR A 229 -2.72 8.09 -8.47
CA THR A 229 -3.90 7.45 -7.88
C THR A 229 -3.69 5.95 -7.80
N THR A 230 -3.75 5.38 -6.61
CA THR A 230 -3.75 3.91 -6.45
C THR A 230 -5.17 3.38 -6.59
N ARG A 231 -5.30 2.24 -7.26
CA ARG A 231 -6.56 1.52 -7.41
C ARG A 231 -6.56 0.26 -6.57
N ASN A 232 -7.21 0.28 -5.41
CA ASN A 232 -7.36 -0.90 -4.56
C ASN A 232 -8.49 -1.82 -5.08
N CYS A 233 -8.27 -2.48 -6.22
CA CYS A 233 -9.28 -3.36 -6.80
C CYS A 233 -9.17 -4.84 -6.37
N CYS A 234 -8.03 -5.31 -5.83
CA CYS A 234 -7.84 -6.74 -5.49
C CYS A 234 -6.71 -6.93 -4.44
N GLY A 235 -6.82 -6.29 -3.28
CA GLY A 235 -5.81 -6.42 -2.20
C GLY A 235 -6.09 -5.61 -0.93
N GLY A 236 -6.97 -4.60 -1.01
CA GLY A 236 -7.53 -3.90 0.16
C GLY A 236 -8.92 -4.41 0.53
N THR A 237 -9.29 -4.18 1.77
CA THR A 237 -10.60 -4.40 2.44
C THR A 237 -11.69 -3.44 1.99
N ALA A 238 -11.41 -2.61 0.97
CA ALA A 238 -12.36 -1.66 0.39
C ALA A 238 -13.57 -2.37 -0.26
N GLY A 239 -14.77 -1.96 0.14
CA GLY A 239 -16.03 -2.47 -0.37
C GLY A 239 -16.30 -2.02 -1.82
N LEU A 240 -17.30 -2.62 -2.47
CA LEU A 240 -17.72 -2.25 -3.85
C LEU A 240 -18.20 -0.80 -4.01
N TYR A 241 -18.40 -0.07 -2.91
CA TYR A 241 -18.85 1.32 -2.87
C TYR A 241 -17.80 2.30 -2.31
N ASP A 242 -16.64 1.80 -1.86
CA ASP A 242 -15.54 2.67 -1.51
C ASP A 242 -14.93 3.24 -2.78
N SER A 243 -14.51 4.51 -2.73
CA SER A 243 -13.71 5.13 -3.78
C SER A 243 -12.46 4.27 -3.94
N PRO A 244 -12.32 3.48 -5.01
CA PRO A 244 -11.17 2.57 -5.13
C PRO A 244 -9.90 3.35 -5.48
N GLU A 245 -10.03 4.65 -5.71
CA GLU A 245 -9.03 5.61 -6.14
C GLU A 245 -8.66 6.47 -4.94
N HIS A 246 -7.48 6.22 -4.36
CA HIS A 246 -6.88 7.11 -3.36
C HIS A 246 -5.77 7.88 -4.04
N GLU A 247 -5.75 9.19 -3.86
CA GLU A 247 -4.59 10.00 -4.21
C GLU A 247 -3.46 9.63 -3.25
N VAL A 248 -2.28 9.39 -3.79
CA VAL A 248 -1.09 9.02 -3.03
C VAL A 248 0.15 9.69 -3.60
N LEU A 249 1.16 9.86 -2.76
CA LEU A 249 2.54 9.96 -3.24
C LEU A 249 3.10 8.56 -3.42
N GLY A 250 3.32 8.18 -4.68
CA GLY A 250 3.78 6.86 -5.07
C GLY A 250 5.07 6.90 -5.87
N CYS A 251 5.92 5.89 -5.71
CA CYS A 251 7.11 5.76 -6.54
C CYS A 251 6.78 5.23 -7.93
N ALA A 252 7.24 5.93 -8.99
CA ALA A 252 7.02 5.52 -10.37
C ALA A 252 7.75 4.22 -10.76
N ASP A 253 8.85 3.90 -10.06
CA ASP A 253 9.71 2.75 -10.40
C ASP A 253 9.29 1.46 -9.70
N CYS A 254 9.03 1.50 -8.39
CA CYS A 254 8.70 0.31 -7.60
C CYS A 254 7.23 0.23 -7.15
N GLY A 255 6.44 1.29 -7.35
CA GLY A 255 5.04 1.33 -6.93
C GLY A 255 4.82 1.45 -5.41
N ALA A 256 5.88 1.70 -4.64
CA ALA A 256 5.77 1.92 -3.20
C ALA A 256 4.94 3.18 -2.90
N VAL A 257 3.96 3.04 -2.01
CA VAL A 257 3.16 4.16 -1.48
C VAL A 257 3.90 4.77 -0.30
N VAL A 258 4.15 6.08 -0.39
CA VAL A 258 4.87 6.84 0.63
C VAL A 258 3.90 7.63 1.51
N TYR A 259 2.87 8.22 0.91
CA TYR A 259 1.85 8.99 1.62
C TYR A 259 0.49 8.77 0.96
N GLU A 260 -0.57 8.66 1.76
CA GLU A 260 -1.96 8.59 1.29
C GLU A 260 -2.64 9.91 1.65
N PHE A 261 -3.23 10.58 0.66
CA PHE A 261 -3.97 11.80 0.92
C PHE A 261 -5.33 11.44 1.54
N PRO A 262 -5.78 12.18 2.58
CA PRO A 262 -7.10 11.96 3.16
C PRO A 262 -8.21 12.26 2.14
N ASP A 263 -9.24 11.42 2.11
CA ASP A 263 -10.42 11.63 1.25
C ASP A 263 -11.15 12.93 1.66
N GLU A 264 -11.48 13.80 0.68
CA GLU A 264 -12.21 15.07 0.89
C GLU A 264 -13.68 14.92 1.32
#